data_AF-A0A522FAX6-F1
#
_entry.id   AF-A0A522FAX6-F1
#
_cell.length_a   1.000
_cell.length_b   1.000
_cell.length_c   1.000
_cell.angle_alpha   90.00
_cell.angle_beta   90.00
_cell.angle_gamma   90.00
#
_symmetry.space_group_name_H-M   'P 1'
#
loop_
_entity.id
_entity.type
_entity.pdbx_description
1 polymer ?
#
loop_
_entity_poly.entity_id
_entity_poly.type
_entity_poly.pdbx_seq_one_letter_code
_entity_poly.pdbx_strand_id
1 'polypeptide(L)' 'KELESLALQYPGVTKTYAIQAGRELRVIVGAEKVTDKEAEGLSFEIARKIQNEMTYPGQIKITVIRETRAVNYAK' A
#
# COMPACT_ATOMS: atom_id res chain seq x y z
N LYS A 1 -9.51 -5.78 7.72
CA LYS A 1 -8.36 -6.58 7.25
C LYS A 1 -8.44 -6.95 5.76
N GLU A 2 -9.62 -6.92 5.12
CA GLU A 2 -9.74 -7.21 3.68
C GLU A 2 -8.98 -6.22 2.80
N LEU A 3 -9.13 -4.91 3.05
CA LEU A 3 -8.37 -3.83 2.38
C LEU A 3 -6.85 -4.08 2.39
N GLU A 4 -6.32 -4.43 3.55
CA GLU A 4 -4.89 -4.71 3.75
C GLU A 4 -4.47 -5.97 2.98
N SER A 5 -5.26 -7.04 3.09
CA SER A 5 -5.00 -8.32 2.43
C SER A 5 -5.04 -8.21 0.91
N LEU A 6 -5.89 -7.34 0.37
CA LEU A 6 -5.98 -7.06 -1.07
C LEU A 6 -4.70 -6.38 -1.57
N ALA A 7 -4.23 -5.34 -0.86
CA ALA A 7 -3.00 -4.64 -1.24
C ALA A 7 -1.73 -5.48 -1.02
N LEU A 8 -1.71 -6.37 -0.02
CA LEU A 8 -0.58 -7.28 0.26
C LEU A 8 -0.31 -8.29 -0.87
N GLN A 9 -1.29 -8.57 -1.73
CA GLN A 9 -1.12 -9.51 -2.86
C GLN A 9 -0.32 -8.92 -4.01
N TYR A 10 -0.13 -7.59 -4.04
CA TYR A 10 0.60 -6.94 -5.11
C TYR A 10 2.12 -7.18 -4.97
N PRO A 11 2.82 -7.47 -6.08
CA PRO A 11 4.26 -7.70 -6.06
C PRO A 11 5.00 -6.43 -5.59
N GLY A 12 5.99 -6.63 -4.73
CA GLY A 12 6.80 -5.53 -4.17
C GLY A 12 6.21 -4.85 -2.93
N VAL A 13 4.96 -5.17 -2.55
CA VAL A 13 4.36 -4.73 -1.28
C VAL A 13 4.95 -5.52 -0.12
N THR A 14 5.50 -4.80 0.85
CA THR A 14 6.12 -5.37 2.05
C THR A 14 5.14 -5.35 3.23
N LYS A 15 4.39 -4.25 3.39
CA LYS A 15 3.41 -4.08 4.48
C LYS A 15 2.25 -3.20 4.05
N THR A 16 1.10 -3.38 4.69
CA THR A 16 -0.09 -2.56 4.46
C THR A 16 -0.75 -2.24 5.79
N TYR A 17 -1.28 -1.03 5.92
CA TYR A 17 -1.94 -0.56 7.13
C TYR A 17 -3.20 0.21 6.77
N ALA A 18 -4.34 -0.21 7.30
CA ALA A 18 -5.55 0.61 7.30
C ALA A 18 -5.48 1.63 8.44
N ILE A 19 -5.62 2.91 8.12
CA ILE A 19 -5.55 4.06 9.04
C ILE A 19 -6.91 4.78 9.01
N GLN A 20 -7.19 5.60 10.03
CA GLN A 20 -8.40 6.44 10.11
C GLN A 20 -9.70 5.64 9.94
N ALA A 21 -9.83 4.53 10.68
CA ALA A 21 -10.97 3.63 10.60
C ALA A 21 -11.24 3.07 9.18
N GLY A 22 -10.17 2.91 8.38
CA GLY A 22 -10.26 2.34 7.02
C GLY A 22 -10.53 3.37 5.93
N ARG A 23 -10.43 4.67 6.22
CA ARG A 23 -10.51 5.75 5.20
C ARG A 23 -9.17 6.10 4.57
N GLU A 24 -8.07 5.58 5.10
CA GLU A 24 -6.76 5.65 4.45
C GLU A 24 -6.13 4.25 4.45
N LEU A 25 -5.57 3.84 3.31
CA LEU A 25 -4.75 2.64 3.21
C LEU A 25 -3.32 3.06 2.88
N ARG A 26 -2.39 2.70 3.76
CA ARG A 26 -0.96 2.95 3.58
C ARG A 26 -0.27 1.67 3.17
N VAL A 27 0.39 1.71 2.03
CA VAL A 27 1.06 0.56 1.41
C VAL A 27 2.56 0.86 1.40
N ILE A 28 3.34 -0.01 2.01
CA ILE A 28 4.79 0.10 2.06
C ILE A 28 5.38 -0.87 1.04
N VAL A 29 6.19 -0.34 0.13
CA VAL A 29 6.91 -1.12 -0.87
C VAL A 29 8.42 -1.01 -0.66
N GLY A 30 9.16 -2.05 -1.03
CA GLY A 30 10.63 -2.00 -1.00
C GLY A 30 11.18 -1.11 -2.12
N ALA A 31 12.00 -0.11 -1.77
CA ALA A 31 12.56 0.83 -2.73
C ALA A 31 13.45 0.16 -3.81
N GLU A 32 14.03 -0.99 -3.49
CA GLU A 32 14.85 -1.82 -4.40
C GLU A 32 14.03 -2.64 -5.40
N LYS A 33 12.73 -2.86 -5.15
CA LYS A 33 11.86 -3.72 -5.95
C LYS A 33 10.85 -2.95 -6.80
N VAL A 34 10.58 -1.70 -6.44
CA VAL A 34 9.53 -0.88 -7.04
C VAL A 34 10.12 0.50 -7.35
N THR A 35 10.00 0.93 -8.59
CA THR A 35 10.37 2.27 -9.08
C THR A 35 9.31 3.31 -8.72
N ASP A 36 9.62 4.60 -8.85
CA ASP A 36 8.64 5.68 -8.60
C ASP A 36 7.41 5.57 -9.50
N LYS A 37 7.61 5.24 -10.77
CA LYS A 37 6.52 5.07 -11.74
C LYS A 37 5.64 3.88 -11.41
N GLU A 38 6.23 2.76 -11.00
CA GLU A 38 5.48 1.58 -10.57
C GLU A 38 4.70 1.86 -9.28
N ALA A 39 5.27 2.61 -8.33
CA ALA A 39 4.58 2.99 -7.10
C ALA A 39 3.35 3.89 -7.36
N GLU A 40 3.48 4.82 -8.31
CA GLU A 40 2.34 5.65 -8.76
C GLU A 40 1.23 4.77 -9.36
N GLY A 41 1.59 3.87 -10.29
CA GLY A 41 0.64 2.92 -10.89
C GLY A 41 -0.02 2.01 -9.86
N LEU A 42 0.75 1.51 -8.89
CA LEU A 42 0.27 0.65 -7.81
C LEU A 42 -0.82 1.33 -6.99
N SER A 43 -0.63 2.62 -6.67
CA SER A 43 -1.63 3.39 -5.90
C SER A 43 -2.97 3.48 -6.63
N PHE A 44 -2.91 3.65 -7.95
CA PHE A 44 -4.09 3.76 -8.81
C PHE A 44 -4.78 2.40 -8.99
N GLU A 45 -4.01 1.34 -9.25
CA GLU A 45 -4.56 -0.01 -9.40
C GLU A 45 -5.24 -0.51 -8.12
N ILE A 46 -4.63 -0.29 -6.96
CA ILE A 46 -5.20 -0.66 -5.67
C ILE A 46 -6.50 0.13 -5.43
N ALA A 47 -6.51 1.44 -5.69
CA ALA A 47 -7.73 2.25 -5.57
C ALA A 47 -8.86 1.73 -6.46
N ARG A 48 -8.55 1.42 -7.73
CA ARG A 48 -9.52 0.88 -8.68
C ARG A 48 -10.04 -0.49 -8.26
N LYS A 49 -9.17 -1.36 -7.75
CA LYS A 49 -9.55 -2.71 -7.33
C LYS A 49 -10.45 -2.67 -6.09
N ILE A 50 -10.14 -1.81 -5.12
CA ILE A 50 -11.00 -1.57 -3.95
C ILE A 50 -12.37 -1.05 -4.37
N GLN A 51 -12.42 -0.09 -5.30
CA GLN A 51 -13.67 0.46 -5.81
C GLN A 51 -14.55 -0.59 -6.50
N ASN A 52 -13.94 -1.58 -7.15
CA ASN A 52 -14.66 -2.64 -7.87
C ASN A 52 -15.09 -3.80 -6.96
N GLU A 53 -14.24 -4.21 -6.01
CA GLU A 53 -14.49 -5.38 -5.17
C GLU A 53 -15.23 -5.05 -3.86
N MET A 54 -15.19 -3.80 -3.41
CA MET A 54 -15.76 -3.40 -2.13
C MET A 54 -16.67 -2.18 -2.28
N THR A 55 -17.90 -2.30 -1.79
CA THR A 55 -18.82 -1.16 -1.66
C THR A 55 -18.49 -0.39 -0.39
N TYR A 56 -17.53 0.53 -0.47
CA TYR A 56 -17.19 1.41 0.65
C TYR A 56 -17.89 2.77 0.52
N PRO A 57 -18.64 3.23 1.54
CA PRO A 57 -19.26 4.55 1.50
C PRO A 57 -18.20 5.63 1.69
N GLY A 58 -17.94 6.37 0.61
CA GLY A 58 -17.03 7.51 0.60
C GLY A 58 -15.69 7.21 -0.08
N GLN A 59 -14.77 8.18 0.03
CA GLN A 59 -13.45 8.07 -0.58
C GLN A 59 -12.46 7.42 0.40
N ILE A 60 -11.64 6.51 -0.12
CA ILE A 60 -10.51 5.94 0.60
C ILE A 60 -9.24 6.52 -0.03
N LYS A 61 -8.38 7.10 0.80
CA LYS A 61 -7.08 7.60 0.36
C LYS A 61 -6.07 6.46 0.31
N ILE A 62 -5.48 6.19 -0.85
CA ILE A 62 -4.39 5.22 -0.98
C ILE A 62 -3.06 5.96 -1.00
N THR A 63 -2.15 5.61 -0.09
CA THR A 63 -0.80 6.18 -0.04
C THR A 63 0.22 5.06 -0.17
N VAL A 64 1.02 5.08 -1.24
CA VAL A 64 2.13 4.15 -1.44
C VAL A 64 3.42 4.84 -1.01
N ILE A 65 4.19 4.18 -0.14
CA ILE A 65 5.46 4.69 0.39
C ILE A 65 6.56 3.70 0.02
N ARG A 66 7.56 4.20 -0.72
CA ARG A 66 8.79 3.46 -0.95
C ARG A 66 9.69 3.59 0.28
N GLU A 67 10.06 2.47 0.88
CA GLU A 67 10.86 2.42 2.10
C GLU A 67 12.18 1.70 1.84
N THR A 68 13.27 2.31 2.30
CA THR A 68 14.59 1.67 2.46
C THR A 68 14.88 1.60 3.95
N ARG A 69 15.14 0.39 4.48
CA ARG A 69 15.54 0.22 5.88
C ARG A 69 17.01 -0.16 5.96
N ALA A 70 17.81 0.68 6.60
CA ALA A 70 19.15 0.34 7.04
C ALA A 70 19.10 -0.02 8.54
N VAL A 71 19.62 -1.19 8.90
CA VAL A 71 19.67 -1.66 10.29
C VAL A 71 21.12 -2.01 10.62
N ASN A 72 21.64 -1.41 11.69
CA ASN A 72 22.96 -1.69 12.23
C ASN A 72 22.84 -2.01 13.72
N TYR A 73 23.62 -2.99 14.18
CA TYR A 73 23.68 -3.36 15.58
C TYR A 73 25.03 -2.92 16.14
N ALA A 74 25.00 -2.12 17.20
CA ALA A 74 26.17 -1.87 18.04
C ALA A 74 26.18 -2.92 19.16
N LYS A 75 27.37 -3.40 19.51
CA LYS A 75 27.58 -4.25 20.68
C LYS A 75 28.23 -3.42 21.79
#